data_AF-A0AB34YG83-F1
#
_entry.id   AF-A0AB34YG83-F1
#
_cell.length_a   1.000
_cell.length_b   1.000
_cell.length_c   1.000
_cell.angle_alpha   90.00
_cell.angle_beta   90.00
_cell.angle_gamma   90.00
#
_symmetry.space_group_name_H-M   'P 1'
#
loop_
_entity.id
_entity.type
_entity.pdbx_description
1 polymer ?
#
loop_
_entity_poly.entity_id
_entity_poly.type
_entity_poly.pdbx_seq_one_letter_code
_entity_poly.pdbx_strand_id
1 'polypeptide(L)'
;MKKAIFICIAALSVSGFTATSTVMAATSPKQRAAEIKAVVDAVSRELPKNPINTVMYIRANNFEVLAGTCTVRAHIVSSKTTDSGKPDRIKVRLNRQRCAR
;
A
#
# COMPACT_ATOMS: atom_id res chain seq x y z
N MET A 1 6.43 -56.32 48.74
CA MET A 1 7.65 -55.51 48.55
C MET A 1 7.99 -55.44 47.07
N LYS A 2 8.48 -54.28 46.59
CA LYS A 2 9.10 -53.96 45.28
C LYS A 2 8.21 -53.64 44.05
N LYS A 3 7.89 -52.34 43.97
CA LYS A 3 8.11 -51.35 42.86
C LYS A 3 7.91 -51.78 41.40
N ALA A 4 7.00 -51.07 40.71
CA ALA A 4 7.12 -50.58 39.33
C ALA A 4 5.93 -49.63 39.05
N ILE A 5 5.94 -48.54 38.28
CA ILE A 5 6.90 -47.75 37.51
C ILE A 5 6.15 -46.40 37.28
N PHE A 6 6.85 -45.27 37.42
CA PHE A 6 6.38 -43.94 36.96
C PHE A 6 6.52 -43.86 35.43
N ILE A 7 5.58 -43.23 34.72
CA ILE A 7 5.75 -42.46 33.44
C ILE A 7 4.37 -41.81 33.15
N CYS A 8 4.19 -40.49 33.38
CA CYS A 8 4.30 -39.40 32.40
C CYS A 8 3.42 -39.65 31.16
N ILE A 9 2.45 -38.81 30.77
CA ILE A 9 2.68 -37.47 30.21
C ILE A 9 1.34 -36.72 30.26
N ALA A 10 1.32 -35.57 30.92
CA ALA A 10 0.25 -34.60 30.80
C ALA A 10 0.22 -34.08 29.36
N ALA A 11 -0.87 -34.34 28.64
CA ALA A 11 -1.11 -33.77 27.32
C ALA A 11 -1.50 -32.29 27.48
N LEU A 12 -0.50 -31.43 27.67
CA LEU A 12 -0.62 -29.99 27.46
C LEU A 12 -0.69 -29.75 25.94
N SER A 13 -1.91 -29.75 25.41
CA SER A 13 -2.18 -29.28 24.05
C SER A 13 -1.95 -27.77 23.99
N VAL A 14 -0.71 -27.37 23.72
CA VAL A 14 -0.36 -25.98 23.36
C VAL A 14 -0.94 -25.73 21.97
N SER A 15 -2.14 -25.17 21.94
CA SER A 15 -2.73 -24.59 20.74
C SER A 15 -1.92 -23.36 20.36
N GLY A 16 -0.87 -23.55 19.57
CA GLY A 16 -0.07 -22.48 19.01
C GLY A 16 -0.91 -21.62 18.07
N PHE A 17 -1.37 -20.46 18.55
CA PHE A 17 -1.84 -19.38 17.70
C PHE A 17 -0.64 -18.82 16.94
N THR A 18 -0.38 -19.33 15.74
CA THR A 18 0.56 -18.71 14.80
C THR A 18 -0.10 -17.45 14.24
N ALA A 19 0.11 -16.32 14.90
CA ALA A 19 -0.21 -15.01 14.34
C ALA A 19 0.72 -14.77 13.14
N THR A 20 0.24 -15.05 11.93
CA THR A 20 0.90 -14.65 10.68
C THR A 20 0.75 -13.14 10.55
N SER A 21 1.65 -12.38 11.17
CA SER A 21 1.82 -10.97 10.87
C SER A 21 2.31 -10.85 9.42
N THR A 22 1.39 -10.56 8.50
CA THR A 22 1.72 -10.24 7.11
C THR A 22 2.49 -8.92 7.12
N VAL A 23 3.82 -9.00 7.10
CA VAL A 23 4.66 -7.85 6.82
C VAL A 23 4.36 -7.45 5.38
N MET A 24 3.61 -6.36 5.19
CA MET A 24 3.37 -5.80 3.86
C MET A 24 4.74 -5.50 3.24
N ALA A 25 5.06 -6.18 2.13
CA ALA A 25 6.32 -6.00 1.43
C ALA A 25 6.53 -4.52 1.09
N ALA A 26 7.70 -3.98 1.44
CA ALA A 26 8.06 -2.61 1.11
C ALA A 26 8.19 -2.46 -0.41
N THR A 27 7.53 -1.43 -0.98
CA THR A 27 7.61 -1.09 -2.40
C THR A 27 9.05 -0.76 -2.80
N SER A 28 9.55 -1.34 -3.90
CA SER A 28 10.89 -1.00 -4.42
C SER A 28 10.99 0.48 -4.86
N PRO A 29 12.16 1.13 -4.80
CA PRO A 29 12.31 2.52 -5.24
C PRO A 29 11.85 2.75 -6.69
N LYS A 30 12.10 1.78 -7.58
CA LYS A 30 11.65 1.83 -8.99
C LYS A 30 10.13 1.81 -9.10
N GLN A 31 9.48 0.91 -8.37
CA GLN A 31 8.02 0.84 -8.33
C GLN A 31 7.43 2.11 -7.72
N ARG A 32 8.04 2.65 -6.67
CA ARG A 32 7.63 3.88 -6.02
C ARG A 32 7.67 5.10 -6.96
N ALA A 33 8.72 5.22 -7.78
CA ALA A 33 8.80 6.27 -8.78
C ALA A 33 7.69 6.14 -9.84
N ALA A 34 7.37 4.92 -10.27
CA ALA A 34 6.27 4.67 -11.20
C ALA A 34 4.90 5.03 -10.60
N GLU A 35 4.67 4.68 -9.33
CA GLU A 35 3.47 5.05 -8.57
C GLU A 35 3.29 6.57 -8.50
N ILE A 36 4.35 7.29 -8.11
CA ILE A 36 4.33 8.77 -8.03
C ILE A 36 4.05 9.35 -9.41
N LYS A 37 4.69 8.86 -10.47
CA LYS A 37 4.44 9.31 -11.84
C LYS A 37 2.98 9.13 -12.24
N ALA A 38 2.40 7.96 -11.95
CA ALA A 38 1.00 7.69 -12.26
C ALA A 38 0.03 8.61 -11.50
N VAL A 39 0.35 8.91 -10.24
CA VAL A 39 -0.40 9.88 -9.42
C VAL A 39 -0.32 11.28 -10.02
N VAL A 40 0.87 11.74 -10.39
CA VAL A 40 1.10 13.03 -11.07
C VAL A 40 0.31 13.09 -12.38
N ASP A 41 0.43 12.09 -13.24
CA ASP A 41 -0.27 12.04 -14.53
C ASP A 41 -1.81 12.05 -14.35
N ALA A 42 -2.32 11.38 -13.32
CA ALA A 42 -3.75 11.38 -13.02
C ALA A 42 -4.22 12.76 -12.54
N VAL A 43 -3.52 13.38 -11.59
CA VAL A 43 -3.90 14.69 -11.06
C VAL A 43 -3.75 15.79 -12.11
N SER A 44 -2.70 15.76 -12.93
CA SER A 44 -2.51 16.73 -14.03
C SER A 44 -3.63 16.67 -15.07
N ARG A 45 -4.23 15.50 -15.30
CA ARG A 45 -5.38 15.37 -16.21
C ARG A 45 -6.66 15.93 -15.60
N GLU A 46 -6.87 15.75 -14.30
CA GLU A 46 -8.04 16.24 -13.57
C GLU A 46 -7.98 17.75 -13.33
N LEU A 47 -6.78 18.27 -13.05
CA LEU A 47 -6.52 19.67 -12.70
C LEU A 47 -5.50 20.31 -13.67
N PRO A 48 -5.80 20.42 -14.98
CA PRO A 48 -4.82 20.82 -15.98
C PRO A 48 -4.31 22.27 -15.84
N LYS A 49 -5.03 23.11 -15.09
CA LYS A 49 -4.66 24.52 -14.84
C LYS A 49 -3.92 24.73 -13.51
N ASN A 50 -3.81 23.70 -12.67
CA ASN A 50 -3.16 23.81 -11.36
C ASN A 50 -1.80 23.10 -11.41
N PRO A 51 -0.68 23.81 -11.20
CA PRO A 51 0.63 23.18 -11.17
C PRO A 51 0.71 22.24 -9.97
N ILE A 52 1.27 21.05 -10.14
CA ILE A 52 1.52 20.14 -9.01
C ILE A 52 2.74 20.65 -8.24
N ASN A 53 2.52 21.10 -7.01
CA ASN A 53 3.55 21.60 -6.12
C ASN A 53 4.20 20.47 -5.31
N THR A 54 3.40 19.52 -4.82
CA THR A 54 3.89 18.49 -3.90
C THR A 54 3.07 17.21 -4.00
N VAL A 55 3.75 16.07 -3.95
CA VAL A 55 3.14 14.75 -3.80
C VAL A 55 3.60 14.15 -2.48
N MET A 56 2.69 14.08 -1.51
CA MET A 56 2.94 13.53 -0.18
C MET A 56 2.46 12.09 -0.12
N TYR A 57 3.32 11.21 0.39
CA TYR A 57 2.90 9.87 0.77
C TYR A 57 2.21 9.89 2.13
N ILE A 58 0.99 9.35 2.21
CA ILE A 58 0.28 9.21 3.49
C ILE A 58 0.49 7.81 4.05
N ARG A 59 0.17 6.80 3.24
CA ARG A 59 0.23 5.38 3.61
C ARG A 59 0.20 4.53 2.35
N ALA A 60 0.33 3.21 2.48
CA ALA A 60 0.38 2.29 1.34
C ALA A 60 -0.72 2.61 0.30
N ASN A 61 -0.32 2.78 -0.95
CA ASN A 61 -1.19 3.11 -2.09
C ASN A 61 -1.98 4.43 -1.99
N ASN A 62 -1.72 5.27 -0.98
CA ASN A 62 -2.44 6.53 -0.74
C ASN A 62 -1.48 7.72 -0.75
N PHE A 63 -1.79 8.69 -1.60
CA PHE A 63 -1.03 9.92 -1.77
C PHE A 63 -1.96 11.11 -1.62
N GLU A 64 -1.40 12.21 -1.13
CA GLU A 64 -2.03 13.52 -1.15
C GLU A 64 -1.21 14.45 -2.02
N VAL A 65 -1.89 15.11 -2.95
CA VAL A 65 -1.27 15.94 -3.96
C VAL A 65 -1.74 17.37 -3.76
N LEU A 66 -0.78 18.26 -3.56
CA LEU A 66 -1.00 19.69 -3.58
C LEU A 66 -0.80 20.18 -5.02
N ALA A 67 -1.85 20.68 -5.63
CA ALA A 67 -1.85 21.28 -6.97
C ALA A 67 -2.40 22.70 -6.90
N GLY A 68 -1.51 23.70 -6.92
CA GLY A 68 -1.86 25.10 -6.67
C GLY A 68 -2.53 25.26 -5.30
N THR A 69 -3.75 25.79 -5.31
CA THR A 69 -4.59 25.95 -4.11
C THR A 69 -5.47 24.73 -3.81
N CYS A 70 -5.34 23.65 -4.59
CA CYS A 70 -6.13 22.43 -4.47
C CYS A 70 -5.34 21.30 -3.82
N THR A 71 -6.00 20.56 -2.93
CA THR A 71 -5.53 19.29 -2.38
C THR A 71 -6.38 18.15 -2.93
N VAL A 72 -5.73 17.12 -3.46
CA VAL A 72 -6.37 15.92 -4.03
C VAL A 72 -5.81 14.67 -3.38
N ARG A 73 -6.68 13.75 -2.97
CA ARG A 73 -6.26 12.42 -2.50
C ARG A 73 -6.28 11.44 -3.65
N ALA A 74 -5.14 10.81 -3.91
CA ALA A 74 -4.96 9.80 -4.94
C ALA A 74 -4.79 8.42 -4.31
N HIS A 75 -5.56 7.45 -4.78
CA HIS A 75 -5.51 6.06 -4.33
C HIS A 75 -5.13 5.14 -5.49
N ILE A 76 -4.05 4.38 -5.35
CA ILE A 76 -3.65 3.37 -6.33
C ILE A 76 -4.55 2.15 -6.14
N VAL A 77 -5.43 1.91 -7.13
CA VAL A 77 -6.42 0.81 -7.10
C VAL A 77 -5.89 -0.47 -7.75
N SER A 78 -4.88 -0.38 -8.62
CA SER A 78 -4.16 -1.57 -9.06
C SER A 78 -2.75 -1.21 -9.52
N SER A 79 -1.80 -1.98 -9.01
CA SER A 79 -0.48 -2.23 -9.60
C SER A 79 -0.50 -3.73 -9.94
N LYS A 80 -0.75 -4.08 -11.20
CA LYS A 80 -0.63 -5.47 -11.67
C LYS A 80 0.55 -5.52 -12.62
N THR A 81 1.68 -6.05 -12.16
CA THR A 81 2.77 -6.43 -13.07
C THR A 81 2.20 -7.36 -14.14
N THR A 82 2.00 -6.86 -15.36
CA THR A 82 1.61 -7.71 -16.48
C THR A 82 2.85 -8.47 -16.93
N ASP A 83 2.75 -9.79 -17.09
CA ASP A 83 3.84 -10.68 -17.56
C ASP A 83 4.40 -10.31 -18.95
N SER A 84 3.83 -9.31 -19.62
CA SER A 84 4.13 -8.93 -21.01
C SER A 84 5.18 -7.83 -21.19
N GLY A 85 5.97 -7.51 -20.16
CA GLY A 85 7.10 -6.56 -20.28
C GLY A 85 6.71 -5.09 -20.61
N LYS A 86 5.41 -4.79 -20.72
CA LYS A 86 4.91 -3.41 -20.83
C LYS A 86 4.87 -2.75 -19.45
N PRO A 87 5.23 -1.46 -19.33
CA PRO A 87 5.07 -0.75 -18.07
C PRO A 87 3.59 -0.77 -17.70
N ASP A 88 3.31 -1.40 -16.56
CA ASP A 88 1.98 -1.55 -16.02
C ASP A 88 1.27 -0.18 -15.95
N ARG A 89 0.01 -0.15 -16.38
CA ARG A 89 -0.83 1.05 -16.23
C ARG A 89 -1.33 1.07 -14.80
N ILE A 90 -0.50 1.59 -13.90
CA ILE A 90 -0.88 1.87 -12.51
C ILE A 90 -2.17 2.69 -12.53
N LYS A 91 -3.26 2.10 -12.04
CA LYS A 91 -4.57 2.75 -12.03
C LYS A 91 -4.69 3.57 -10.76
N VAL A 92 -4.97 4.86 -10.93
CA VAL A 92 -5.14 5.82 -9.85
C VAL A 92 -6.58 6.27 -9.82
N ARG A 93 -7.21 6.18 -8.66
CA ARG A 93 -8.52 6.78 -8.38
C ARG A 93 -8.31 8.06 -7.60
N LEU A 94 -8.80 9.18 -8.11
CA LEU A 94 -8.81 10.44 -7.40
C LEU A 94 -10.08 10.53 -6.56
N ASN A 95 -9.92 10.91 -5.30
CA ASN A 95 -11.03 11.27 -4.43
C ASN A 95 -11.35 12.76 -4.60
N ARG A 96 -12.42 13.21 -3.93
CA ARG A 96 -12.90 14.60 -4.01
C ARG A 96 -11.78 15.60 -3.73
N GLN A 97 -11.55 16.48 -4.69
CA GLN A 97 -10.64 17.61 -4.55
C GLN A 97 -11.19 18.68 -3.60
N ARG A 98 -10.29 19.33 -2.86
CA ARG A 98 -10.58 20.46 -1.99
C ARG A 98 -9.70 21.63 -2.41
N CYS A 99 -10.29 22.69 -2.94
CA CYS A 99 -9.55 23.90 -3.31
C CYS A 99 -9.86 25.02 -2.32
N ALA A 100 -8.83 25.75 -1.89
CA ALA A 100 -9.04 27.02 -1.22
C ALA A 100 -9.76 27.96 -2.18
N ARG A 101 -10.85 28.56 -1.71
CA ARG A 101 -11.63 29.55 -2.45
C ARG A 101 -10.96 30.91 -2.38
#